data_AF-A0A9P6ZIM7-F1
#
_entry.id   AF-A0A9P6ZIM7-F1
#
_cell.length_a   1.000
_cell.length_b   1.000
_cell.length_c   1.000
_cell.angle_alpha   90.00
_cell.angle_beta   90.00
_cell.angle_gamma   90.00
#
_symmetry.space_group_name_H-M   'P 1'
#
loop_
_entity.id
_entity.type
_entity.pdbx_description
1 polymer ?
#
loop_
_entity_poly.entity_id
_entity_poly.type
_entity_poly.pdbx_seq_one_letter_code
_entity_poly.pdbx_strand_id
1 'polypeptide(L)'
;MQFDAILKPKKANRQKKPKKDDEEILDRFADEEVSRLREAMLGAAADDEQANRDKLPATNKLKLLPQVMEVLRKQSLSQSIMDNNLLEGVRRWLEPLPDRSLPALNIQRDFFPILKRMEFIDSAVLKESGLGRVVLFYTKCKRVTSDVQRLANELVSTWSRPIIKRSASYRDRIVPIAEEDGTERTNERLNAILARAKEGEKNRIRKNAVMIPQKDIGTYTVAPRTSASVIKGNTSVETDTVRRKVNAERLRTLSRKMATRT
;
A
#
# COMPACT_ATOMS: atom_id res chain seq x y z
N MET A 1 32.78 17.45 -60.88
CA MET A 1 32.95 17.31 -59.41
C MET A 1 31.70 17.88 -58.73
N GLN A 2 30.75 17.00 -58.39
CA GLN A 2 29.44 17.34 -57.81
C GLN A 2 29.50 17.29 -56.26
N PHE A 3 30.33 18.13 -55.63
CA PHE A 3 30.50 18.11 -54.16
C PHE A 3 29.64 19.13 -53.41
N ASP A 4 29.02 20.11 -54.09
CA ASP A 4 28.22 21.16 -53.43
C ASP A 4 26.77 20.78 -53.10
N ALA A 5 26.28 19.63 -53.55
CA ALA A 5 24.92 19.19 -53.28
C ALA A 5 24.75 18.44 -51.94
N ILE A 6 25.84 18.12 -51.25
CA ILE A 6 25.85 17.31 -50.01
C ILE A 6 25.83 18.19 -48.74
N LEU A 7 26.05 19.50 -48.87
CA LEU A 7 26.12 20.43 -47.73
C LEU A 7 24.83 21.21 -47.45
N LYS A 8 23.65 20.68 -47.84
CA LYS A 8 22.38 21.25 -47.36
C LYS A 8 21.95 20.50 -46.10
N PRO A 9 22.00 21.11 -44.90
CA PRO A 9 21.43 20.48 -43.72
C PRO A 9 19.95 20.27 -44.00
N LYS A 10 19.50 19.01 -44.04
CA LYS A 10 18.08 18.66 -44.04
C LYS A 10 17.43 19.49 -42.94
N LYS A 11 16.58 20.46 -43.32
CA LYS A 11 15.77 21.23 -42.38
C LYS A 11 15.15 20.23 -41.43
N ALA A 12 15.60 20.26 -40.17
CA ALA A 12 15.05 19.45 -39.12
C ALA A 12 13.53 19.60 -39.18
N ASN A 13 12.84 18.48 -39.37
CA ASN A 13 11.39 18.43 -39.37
C ASN A 13 10.95 18.80 -37.95
N ARG A 14 10.85 20.11 -37.70
CA ARG A 14 10.49 20.68 -36.40
C ARG A 14 9.06 20.25 -36.19
N GLN A 15 8.85 19.22 -35.36
CA GLN A 15 7.52 18.78 -34.94
C GLN A 15 6.75 20.04 -34.55
N LYS A 16 5.76 20.40 -35.38
CA LYS A 16 4.87 21.52 -35.09
C LYS A 16 4.23 21.18 -33.75
N LYS A 17 4.42 22.04 -32.75
CA LYS A 17 3.61 21.98 -31.53
C LYS A 17 2.13 21.96 -31.97
N PRO A 18 1.33 21.02 -31.46
CA PRO A 18 -0.10 20.99 -31.76
C PRO A 18 -0.71 22.35 -31.48
N LYS A 19 -1.68 22.77 -32.29
CA LYS A 19 -2.42 24.01 -32.01
C LYS A 19 -3.22 23.78 -30.72
N LYS A 20 -3.47 24.84 -29.96
CA LYS A 20 -4.23 24.77 -28.70
C LYS A 20 -5.59 24.07 -28.86
N ASP A 21 -6.25 24.25 -30.00
CA ASP A 21 -7.51 23.56 -30.31
C ASP A 21 -7.33 22.04 -30.45
N ASP A 22 -6.21 21.57 -31.00
CA ASP A 22 -5.93 20.14 -31.16
C ASP A 22 -5.69 19.47 -29.79
N GLU A 23 -5.09 20.19 -28.85
CA GLU A 23 -4.83 19.71 -27.48
C GLU A 23 -6.14 19.58 -26.68
N GLU A 24 -7.03 20.57 -26.77
CA GLU A 24 -8.35 20.52 -26.12
C GLU A 24 -9.24 19.39 -26.68
N ILE A 25 -9.16 19.11 -27.98
CA ILE A 25 -9.88 17.98 -28.59
C ILE A 25 -9.34 16.63 -28.07
N LEU A 26 -8.01 16.51 -27.93
CA LEU A 26 -7.39 15.30 -27.41
C LEU A 26 -7.76 15.03 -25.94
N ASP A 27 -7.76 16.07 -25.11
CA ASP A 27 -8.15 15.95 -23.70
C ASP A 27 -9.61 15.53 -23.54
N ARG A 28 -10.53 16.11 -24.32
CA ARG A 28 -11.94 15.68 -24.33
C ARG A 28 -12.12 14.22 -24.72
N PHE A 29 -11.37 13.76 -25.72
CA PHE A 29 -11.42 12.37 -26.14
C PHE A 29 -10.89 11.42 -25.06
N ALA A 30 -9.82 11.83 -24.36
CA ALA A 30 -9.27 11.07 -23.23
C ALA A 30 -10.27 10.99 -22.06
N ASP A 31 -10.95 12.09 -21.72
CA ASP A 31 -11.98 12.11 -20.68
C ASP A 31 -13.17 11.21 -21.05
N GLU A 32 -13.64 11.28 -22.30
CA GLU A 32 -14.72 10.42 -22.79
C GLU A 32 -14.34 8.93 -22.76
N GLU A 33 -13.11 8.59 -23.18
CA GLU A 33 -12.59 7.22 -23.12
C GLU A 33 -12.59 6.69 -21.69
N VAL A 34 -12.09 7.49 -20.74
CA VAL A 34 -12.02 7.13 -19.32
C VAL A 34 -13.41 7.02 -18.70
N SER A 35 -14.30 7.96 -19.01
CA SER A 35 -15.69 7.95 -18.51
C SER A 35 -16.44 6.71 -18.99
N ARG A 36 -16.34 6.38 -20.28
CA ARG A 36 -16.92 5.16 -20.85
C ARG A 36 -16.36 3.90 -20.20
N LEU A 37 -15.04 3.87 -19.93
CA LEU A 37 -14.43 2.76 -19.23
C LEU A 37 -14.95 2.61 -17.80
N ARG A 38 -15.16 3.72 -17.07
CA ARG A 38 -15.77 3.71 -15.74
C ARG A 38 -17.16 3.08 -15.77
N GLU A 39 -18.01 3.49 -16.70
CA GLU A 39 -19.34 2.90 -16.86
C GLU A 39 -19.28 1.42 -17.17
N ALA A 40 -18.40 1.01 -18.10
CA ALA A 40 -18.19 -0.41 -18.41
C ALA A 40 -17.70 -1.22 -17.20
N MET A 41 -16.83 -0.64 -16.37
CA MET A 41 -16.40 -1.27 -15.12
C MET A 41 -17.56 -1.44 -14.14
N LEU A 42 -18.41 -0.42 -13.95
CA LEU A 42 -19.56 -0.49 -13.06
C LEU A 42 -20.60 -1.50 -13.56
N GLY A 43 -20.87 -1.51 -14.87
CA GLY A 43 -21.74 -2.50 -15.53
C GLY A 43 -21.23 -3.93 -15.33
N ALA A 44 -19.96 -4.18 -15.65
CA ALA A 44 -19.35 -5.51 -15.47
C ALA A 44 -19.38 -5.99 -14.00
N ALA A 45 -19.26 -5.06 -13.04
CA ALA A 45 -19.39 -5.39 -11.63
C ALA A 45 -20.83 -5.75 -11.23
N ALA A 46 -21.81 -5.02 -11.75
CA ALA A 46 -23.23 -5.29 -11.53
C ALA A 46 -23.66 -6.63 -12.15
N ASP A 47 -23.24 -6.89 -13.39
CA ASP A 47 -23.53 -8.14 -14.11
C ASP A 47 -22.94 -9.35 -13.40
N ASP A 48 -21.68 -9.24 -12.93
CA ASP A 48 -21.06 -10.30 -12.14
C ASP A 48 -21.71 -10.49 -10.77
N GLU A 49 -22.21 -9.42 -10.14
CA GLU A 49 -22.95 -9.54 -8.90
C GLU A 49 -24.29 -10.26 -9.12
N GLN A 50 -24.99 -9.93 -10.20
CA GLN A 50 -26.23 -10.60 -10.59
C GLN A 50 -25.97 -12.07 -10.92
N ALA A 51 -24.96 -12.37 -11.72
CA ALA A 51 -24.54 -13.74 -12.02
C ALA A 51 -24.22 -14.52 -10.73
N ASN A 52 -23.54 -13.90 -9.76
CA ASN A 52 -23.26 -14.55 -8.47
C ASN A 52 -24.53 -14.84 -7.66
N ARG A 53 -25.51 -13.91 -7.65
CA ARG A 53 -26.82 -14.13 -7.01
C ARG A 53 -27.58 -15.28 -7.67
N ASP A 54 -27.49 -15.39 -8.99
CA ASP A 54 -28.10 -16.45 -9.79
C ASP A 54 -27.28 -17.76 -9.77
N LYS A 55 -26.15 -17.79 -9.04
CA LYS A 55 -25.19 -18.91 -8.96
C LYS A 55 -24.60 -19.32 -10.31
N LEU A 56 -24.48 -18.36 -11.23
CA LEU A 56 -23.83 -18.50 -12.52
C LEU A 56 -22.38 -17.99 -12.46
N PRO A 57 -21.49 -18.47 -13.35
CA PRO A 57 -20.11 -17.99 -13.41
C PRO A 57 -20.00 -16.50 -13.78
N ALA A 58 -19.47 -15.71 -12.85
CA ALA A 58 -19.17 -14.28 -13.02
C ALA A 58 -17.84 -14.10 -13.77
N THR A 59 -17.89 -13.76 -15.07
CA THR A 59 -16.70 -13.63 -15.94
C THR A 59 -16.51 -12.24 -16.54
N ASN A 60 -17.45 -11.32 -16.35
CA ASN A 60 -17.45 -10.03 -17.04
C ASN A 60 -16.31 -9.14 -16.57
N LYS A 61 -16.04 -9.08 -15.25
CA LYS A 61 -14.87 -8.35 -14.74
C LYS A 61 -13.56 -8.91 -15.30
N LEU A 62 -13.43 -10.23 -15.39
CA LEU A 62 -12.22 -10.88 -15.90
C LEU A 62 -11.98 -10.58 -17.39
N LYS A 63 -13.05 -10.50 -18.19
CA LYS A 63 -12.97 -10.14 -19.61
C LYS A 63 -12.52 -8.70 -19.81
N LEU A 64 -13.02 -7.77 -18.98
CA LEU A 64 -12.72 -6.34 -19.10
C LEU A 64 -11.38 -5.94 -18.44
N LEU A 65 -10.83 -6.78 -17.56
CA LEU A 65 -9.60 -6.51 -16.79
C LEU A 65 -8.41 -6.07 -17.66
N PRO A 66 -8.05 -6.72 -18.79
CA PRO A 66 -6.89 -6.32 -19.58
C PRO A 66 -6.98 -4.89 -20.11
N GLN A 67 -8.18 -4.47 -20.54
CA GLN A 67 -8.45 -3.11 -21.03
C GLN A 67 -8.31 -2.08 -19.90
N VAL A 68 -8.89 -2.37 -18.73
CA VAL A 68 -8.75 -1.51 -17.54
C VAL A 68 -7.28 -1.33 -17.16
N MET A 69 -6.53 -2.43 -17.16
CA MET A 69 -5.11 -2.43 -16.83
C MET A 69 -4.24 -1.69 -17.84
N GLU A 70 -4.66 -1.61 -19.11
CA GLU A 70 -3.99 -0.78 -20.11
C GLU A 70 -4.17 0.71 -19.83
N VAL A 71 -5.42 1.14 -19.58
CA VAL A 71 -5.75 2.55 -19.31
C VAL A 71 -5.10 3.02 -18.01
N LEU A 72 -5.20 2.24 -16.93
CA LEU A 72 -4.60 2.58 -15.63
C LEU A 72 -3.06 2.65 -15.65
N ARG A 73 -2.39 2.08 -16.66
CA ARG A 73 -0.93 2.19 -16.82
C ARG A 73 -0.50 3.46 -17.55
N LYS A 74 -1.39 4.11 -18.30
CA LYS A 74 -1.07 5.31 -19.09
C LYS A 74 -1.01 6.53 -18.17
N GLN A 75 0.20 7.01 -17.88
CA GLN A 75 0.40 8.21 -17.05
C GLN A 75 -0.23 9.47 -17.66
N SER A 76 -0.31 9.54 -19.00
CA SER A 76 -0.97 10.65 -19.70
C SER A 76 -2.45 10.79 -19.36
N LEU A 77 -3.11 9.70 -18.94
CA LEU A 77 -4.53 9.70 -18.57
C LEU A 77 -4.76 9.97 -17.07
N SER A 78 -3.72 10.24 -16.29
CA SER A 78 -3.84 10.38 -14.82
C SER A 78 -4.83 11.46 -14.41
N GLN A 79 -4.86 12.59 -15.14
CA GLN A 79 -5.78 13.69 -14.89
C GLN A 79 -7.22 13.28 -15.22
N SER A 80 -7.47 12.75 -16.42
CA SER A 80 -8.77 12.21 -16.83
C SER A 80 -9.31 11.12 -15.90
N ILE A 81 -8.44 10.23 -15.41
CA ILE A 81 -8.76 9.18 -14.41
C ILE A 81 -9.28 9.78 -13.10
N MET A 82 -8.66 10.88 -12.67
CA MET A 82 -9.04 11.60 -11.46
C MET A 82 -10.38 12.32 -11.67
N ASP A 83 -10.48 13.14 -12.71
CA ASP A 83 -11.63 14.00 -12.96
C ASP A 83 -12.92 13.22 -13.24
N ASN A 84 -12.80 12.02 -13.83
CA ASN A 84 -13.93 11.14 -14.09
C ASN A 84 -14.15 10.08 -12.98
N ASN A 85 -13.42 10.15 -11.86
CA ASN A 85 -13.51 9.23 -10.72
C ASN A 85 -13.49 7.73 -11.11
N LEU A 86 -12.62 7.34 -12.05
CA LEU A 86 -12.50 5.95 -12.51
C LEU A 86 -12.16 4.99 -11.35
N LEU A 87 -11.50 5.49 -10.30
CA LEU A 87 -11.15 4.71 -9.11
C LEU A 87 -12.36 4.22 -8.32
N GLU A 88 -13.54 4.81 -8.51
CA GLU A 88 -14.80 4.24 -8.00
C GLU A 88 -15.09 2.86 -8.61
N GLY A 89 -14.85 2.69 -9.92
CA GLY A 89 -14.95 1.39 -10.59
C GLY A 89 -13.96 0.38 -10.01
N VAL A 90 -12.72 0.81 -9.75
CA VAL A 90 -11.69 -0.01 -9.10
C VAL A 90 -12.12 -0.43 -7.69
N ARG A 91 -12.65 0.51 -6.90
CA ARG A 91 -13.23 0.21 -5.58
C ARG A 91 -14.29 -0.87 -5.71
N ARG A 92 -15.25 -0.70 -6.61
CA ARG A 92 -16.38 -1.61 -6.79
C ARG A 92 -15.95 -3.03 -7.19
N TRP A 93 -14.87 -3.16 -7.96
CA TRP A 93 -14.29 -4.45 -8.32
C TRP A 93 -13.56 -5.15 -7.18
N LEU A 94 -13.01 -4.37 -6.24
CA LEU A 94 -12.29 -4.88 -5.08
C LEU A 94 -13.21 -5.17 -3.89
N GLU A 95 -14.45 -4.66 -3.89
CA GLU A 95 -15.42 -4.94 -2.84
C GLU A 95 -15.78 -6.44 -2.77
N PRO A 96 -15.98 -6.98 -1.54
CA PRO A 96 -16.47 -8.34 -1.39
C PRO A 96 -17.87 -8.47 -1.98
N LEU A 97 -18.15 -9.62 -2.60
CA LEU A 97 -19.44 -9.92 -3.21
C LEU A 97 -20.52 -10.18 -2.14
N PRO A 98 -21.82 -10.22 -2.50
CA PRO A 98 -22.92 -10.44 -1.55
C PRO A 98 -22.83 -11.75 -0.76
N ASP A 99 -22.24 -12.79 -1.35
CA ASP A 99 -21.92 -14.08 -0.71
C ASP A 99 -20.70 -14.01 0.21
N ARG A 100 -20.15 -12.81 0.41
CA ARG A 100 -18.92 -12.51 1.16
C ARG A 100 -17.67 -13.09 0.51
N SER A 101 -17.71 -13.57 -0.73
CA SER A 101 -16.50 -13.98 -1.45
C SER A 101 -15.66 -12.75 -1.83
N LEU A 102 -14.35 -12.97 -1.98
CA LEU A 102 -13.46 -11.95 -2.53
C LEU A 102 -13.52 -12.03 -4.06
N PRO A 103 -13.27 -10.92 -4.77
CA PRO A 103 -13.13 -10.95 -6.22
C PRO A 103 -11.97 -11.87 -6.63
N ALA A 104 -11.98 -12.31 -7.89
CA ALA A 104 -10.98 -13.23 -8.42
C ALA A 104 -9.54 -12.79 -8.12
N LEU A 105 -8.65 -13.75 -7.84
CA LEU A 105 -7.27 -13.48 -7.44
C LEU A 105 -6.49 -12.65 -8.48
N ASN A 106 -6.78 -12.84 -9.77
CA ASN A 106 -6.16 -12.08 -10.86
C ASN A 106 -6.47 -10.59 -10.72
N ILE A 107 -7.73 -10.24 -10.44
CA ILE A 107 -8.17 -8.86 -10.20
C ILE A 107 -7.39 -8.23 -9.05
N GLN A 108 -7.22 -8.96 -7.95
CA GLN A 108 -6.43 -8.49 -6.80
C GLN A 108 -4.95 -8.29 -7.16
N ARG A 109 -4.32 -9.28 -7.80
CA ARG A 109 -2.90 -9.24 -8.15
C ARG A 109 -2.56 -8.13 -9.15
N ASP A 110 -3.52 -7.74 -9.97
CA ASP A 110 -3.34 -6.72 -11.00
C ASP A 110 -3.53 -5.30 -10.44
N PHE A 111 -4.58 -5.07 -9.65
CA PHE A 111 -4.86 -3.72 -9.13
C PHE A 111 -3.84 -3.23 -8.10
N PHE A 112 -3.49 -4.05 -7.10
CA PHE A 112 -2.65 -3.58 -5.99
C PHE A 112 -1.27 -3.04 -6.41
N PRO A 113 -0.53 -3.70 -7.34
CA PRO A 113 0.72 -3.16 -7.85
C PRO A 113 0.56 -1.86 -8.66
N ILE A 114 -0.53 -1.71 -9.41
CA ILE A 114 -0.82 -0.46 -10.13
C ILE A 114 -1.12 0.68 -9.17
N LEU A 115 -2.01 0.44 -8.20
CA LEU A 115 -2.38 1.44 -7.19
C LEU A 115 -1.17 1.97 -6.42
N LYS A 116 -0.16 1.12 -6.20
CA LYS A 116 1.11 1.52 -5.57
C LYS A 116 1.94 2.48 -6.43
N ARG A 117 1.86 2.38 -7.76
CA ARG A 117 2.61 3.22 -8.70
C ARG A 117 1.94 4.56 -8.98
N MET A 118 0.68 4.74 -8.60
CA MET A 118 -0.07 5.96 -8.84
C MET A 118 0.23 6.99 -7.75
N GLU A 119 1.13 7.93 -8.05
CA GLU A 119 1.54 8.99 -7.13
C GLU A 119 0.49 10.11 -6.98
N PHE A 120 -0.43 10.23 -7.93
CA PHE A 120 -1.49 11.25 -7.94
C PHE A 120 -2.66 10.94 -6.99
N ILE A 121 -2.68 9.77 -6.35
CA ILE A 121 -3.75 9.40 -5.39
C ILE A 121 -3.53 10.16 -4.08
N ASP A 122 -4.32 11.21 -3.90
CA ASP A 122 -4.30 12.05 -2.70
C ASP A 122 -5.48 11.77 -1.75
N SER A 123 -5.60 12.57 -0.69
CA SER A 123 -6.70 12.42 0.28
C SER A 123 -8.07 12.85 -0.28
N ALA A 124 -8.14 13.69 -1.31
CA ALA A 124 -9.39 14.11 -1.93
C ALA A 124 -9.94 13.00 -2.83
N VAL A 125 -9.09 12.47 -3.70
CA VAL A 125 -9.39 11.35 -4.61
C VAL A 125 -9.81 10.10 -3.83
N LEU A 126 -9.15 9.81 -2.70
CA LEU A 126 -9.54 8.68 -1.85
C LEU A 126 -10.89 8.86 -1.16
N LYS A 127 -11.29 10.10 -0.85
CA LYS A 127 -12.59 10.41 -0.27
C LYS A 127 -13.69 10.26 -1.31
N GLU A 128 -13.45 10.77 -2.51
CA GLU A 128 -14.41 10.73 -3.62
C GLU A 128 -14.63 9.30 -4.13
N SER A 129 -13.56 8.57 -4.42
CA SER A 129 -13.64 7.18 -4.90
C SER A 129 -14.07 6.19 -3.82
N GLY A 130 -13.85 6.51 -2.54
CA GLY A 130 -14.07 5.59 -1.41
C GLY A 130 -13.09 4.40 -1.35
N LEU A 131 -12.07 4.37 -2.19
CA LEU A 131 -11.13 3.25 -2.34
C LEU A 131 -10.39 2.91 -1.04
N GLY A 132 -10.08 3.92 -0.22
CA GLY A 132 -9.32 3.73 1.02
C GLY A 132 -9.98 2.76 2.03
N ARG A 133 -11.32 2.72 2.07
CA ARG A 133 -12.07 1.81 2.96
C ARG A 133 -11.90 0.35 2.55
N VAL A 134 -11.95 0.10 1.25
CA VAL A 134 -11.78 -1.24 0.68
C VAL A 134 -10.35 -1.71 0.88
N VAL A 135 -9.36 -0.87 0.59
CA VAL A 135 -7.95 -1.24 0.80
C VAL A 135 -7.65 -1.54 2.29
N LEU A 136 -8.25 -0.81 3.23
CA LEU A 136 -8.18 -1.14 4.66
C LEU A 136 -8.83 -2.49 5.00
N PHE A 137 -9.90 -2.89 4.32
CA PHE A 137 -10.48 -4.21 4.49
C PHE A 137 -9.51 -5.33 4.08
N TYR A 138 -8.75 -5.14 2.99
CA TYR A 138 -7.74 -6.13 2.54
C TYR A 138 -6.60 -6.32 3.55
N THR A 139 -6.27 -5.33 4.38
CA THR A 139 -5.23 -5.52 5.42
C THR A 139 -5.70 -6.43 6.55
N LYS A 140 -7.01 -6.49 6.81
CA LYS A 140 -7.62 -7.26 7.91
C LYS A 140 -8.14 -8.64 7.46
N CYS A 141 -8.40 -8.83 6.17
CA CYS A 141 -9.02 -10.05 5.67
C CYS A 141 -8.03 -11.24 5.63
N LYS A 142 -8.32 -12.30 6.39
CA LYS A 142 -7.49 -13.53 6.45
C LYS A 142 -7.48 -14.36 5.17
N ARG A 143 -8.44 -14.14 4.26
CA ARG A 143 -8.57 -14.88 2.99
C ARG A 143 -7.74 -14.29 1.85
N VAL A 144 -7.13 -13.13 2.07
CA VAL A 144 -6.27 -12.46 1.09
C VAL A 144 -4.89 -13.11 1.11
N THR A 145 -4.26 -13.23 -0.05
CA THR A 145 -2.87 -13.73 -0.15
C THR A 145 -1.90 -12.78 0.55
N SER A 146 -0.82 -13.32 1.13
CA SER A 146 0.19 -12.53 1.86
C SER A 146 0.77 -11.38 1.03
N ASP A 147 0.96 -11.58 -0.27
CA ASP A 147 1.57 -10.59 -1.16
C ASP A 147 0.66 -9.39 -1.36
N VAL A 148 -0.62 -9.65 -1.63
CA VAL A 148 -1.65 -8.61 -1.75
C VAL A 148 -1.84 -7.90 -0.41
N GLN A 149 -1.85 -8.64 0.71
CA GLN A 149 -1.98 -8.05 2.04
C GLN A 149 -0.81 -7.12 2.38
N ARG A 150 0.42 -7.45 1.98
CA ARG A 150 1.60 -6.58 2.16
C ARG A 150 1.46 -5.28 1.36
N LEU A 151 1.03 -5.36 0.10
CA LEU A 151 0.77 -4.18 -0.73
C LEU A 151 -0.34 -3.31 -0.14
N ALA A 152 -1.43 -3.92 0.34
CA ALA A 152 -2.52 -3.20 1.00
C ALA A 152 -2.02 -2.44 2.25
N ASN A 153 -1.19 -3.07 3.09
CA ASN A 153 -0.62 -2.42 4.27
C ASN A 153 0.29 -1.24 3.91
N GLU A 154 1.08 -1.39 2.84
CA GLU A 154 1.93 -0.31 2.33
C GLU A 154 1.10 0.86 1.80
N LEU A 155 0.05 0.59 1.01
CA LEU A 155 -0.87 1.61 0.52
C LEU A 155 -1.57 2.36 1.65
N VAL A 156 -2.12 1.66 2.64
CA VAL A 156 -2.73 2.29 3.83
C VAL A 156 -1.72 3.17 4.56
N SER A 157 -0.47 2.69 4.69
CA SER A 157 0.60 3.48 5.31
C SER A 157 0.86 4.75 4.51
N THR A 158 1.06 4.65 3.20
CA THR A 158 1.33 5.79 2.31
C THR A 158 0.21 6.81 2.31
N TRP A 159 -1.03 6.37 2.10
CA TRP A 159 -2.19 7.25 1.98
C TRP A 159 -2.63 7.89 3.30
N SER A 160 -2.43 7.23 4.44
CA SER A 160 -2.78 7.79 5.75
C SER A 160 -1.74 8.75 6.33
N ARG A 161 -0.51 8.76 5.81
CA ARG A 161 0.59 9.60 6.32
C ARG A 161 0.28 11.09 6.35
N PRO A 162 -0.23 11.72 5.27
CA PRO A 162 -0.55 13.15 5.28
C PRO A 162 -1.59 13.51 6.34
N ILE A 163 -2.55 12.61 6.58
CA ILE A 163 -3.64 12.80 7.55
C ILE A 163 -3.12 12.70 8.98
N ILE A 164 -2.32 11.68 9.29
CA ILE A 164 -1.84 11.39 10.66
C ILE A 164 -0.55 12.17 10.98
N LYS A 165 -0.02 12.96 10.03
CA LYS A 165 1.22 13.74 10.15
C LYS A 165 2.43 12.89 10.61
N ARG A 166 2.49 11.62 10.18
CA ARG A 166 3.60 10.69 10.45
C ARG A 166 4.62 10.74 9.31
N SER A 167 5.91 10.77 9.63
CA SER A 167 6.99 10.83 8.64
C SER A 167 7.21 9.48 7.94
N ALA A 168 7.69 9.54 6.69
CA ALA A 168 8.06 8.36 5.88
C ALA A 168 9.36 7.69 6.33
N SER A 169 10.14 8.34 7.19
CA SER A 169 11.42 7.84 7.69
C SER A 169 11.24 6.60 8.56
N TYR A 170 11.99 5.53 8.25
CA TYR A 170 12.04 4.33 9.09
C TYR A 170 12.46 4.65 10.53
N ARG A 171 13.27 5.70 10.74
CA ARG A 171 13.78 6.08 12.07
C ARG A 171 12.71 6.66 12.99
N ASP A 172 11.63 7.16 12.42
CA ASP A 172 10.50 7.73 13.17
C ASP A 172 9.37 6.71 13.36
N ARG A 173 9.60 5.45 12.93
CA ARG A 173 8.65 4.36 13.15
C ARG A 173 8.60 4.04 14.64
N ILE A 174 7.48 4.36 15.27
CA ILE A 174 7.19 3.96 16.65
C ILE A 174 6.89 2.47 16.64
N VAL A 175 7.83 1.66 17.14
CA VAL A 175 7.60 0.24 17.41
C VAL A 175 7.02 0.14 18.81
N PRO A 176 5.83 -0.45 19.00
CA PRO A 176 5.29 -0.71 20.33
C PRO A 176 6.33 -1.46 21.16
N ILE A 177 6.56 -1.01 22.38
CA ILE A 177 7.48 -1.67 23.30
C ILE A 177 6.65 -2.59 24.18
N ALA A 178 7.15 -3.78 24.50
CA ALA A 178 6.40 -4.75 25.31
C ALA A 178 5.99 -4.10 26.64
N GLU A 179 4.68 -4.10 26.93
CA GLU A 179 4.18 -3.76 28.25
C GLU A 179 4.62 -4.84 29.24
N GLU A 180 4.96 -4.44 30.46
CA GLU A 180 5.11 -5.39 31.56
C GLU A 180 3.75 -6.04 31.77
N ASP A 181 3.57 -7.26 31.25
CA ASP A 181 2.72 -8.19 31.97
C ASP A 181 3.40 -8.34 33.33
N GLY A 182 2.88 -7.60 34.32
CA GLY A 182 3.18 -7.72 35.74
C GLY A 182 2.87 -9.11 36.31
N THR A 183 2.73 -10.14 35.47
CA THR A 183 3.32 -11.42 35.82
C THR A 183 4.80 -11.18 36.02
N GLU A 184 5.15 -10.81 37.26
CA GLU A 184 6.40 -11.22 37.84
C GLU A 184 6.74 -12.57 37.19
N ARG A 185 7.78 -12.58 36.36
CA ARG A 185 8.58 -13.79 36.23
C ARG A 185 9.23 -13.96 37.59
N THR A 186 8.41 -14.20 38.61
CA THR A 186 8.78 -14.81 39.88
C THR A 186 9.62 -15.95 39.41
N ASN A 187 10.91 -15.88 39.73
CA ASN A 187 11.91 -16.88 39.39
C ASN A 187 11.22 -18.24 39.34
N GLU A 188 10.85 -18.70 38.13
CA GLU A 188 10.06 -19.92 38.01
C GLU A 188 11.01 -20.94 38.60
N ARG A 189 10.72 -21.40 39.82
CA ARG A 189 11.63 -22.27 40.57
C ARG A 189 11.98 -23.39 39.61
N LEU A 190 13.26 -23.71 39.46
CA LEU A 190 13.74 -24.71 38.48
C LEU A 190 12.83 -25.95 38.42
N ASN A 191 12.31 -26.36 39.58
CA ASN A 191 11.33 -27.41 39.79
C ASN A 191 10.02 -27.28 38.98
N ALA A 192 9.45 -26.08 38.81
CA ALA A 192 8.24 -25.84 38.02
C ALA A 192 8.50 -25.99 36.51
N ILE A 193 9.64 -25.52 36.03
CA ILE A 193 10.08 -25.68 34.63
C ILE A 193 10.33 -27.17 34.34
N LEU A 194 11.03 -27.86 35.24
CA LEU A 194 11.25 -29.30 35.17
C LEU A 194 9.96 -30.11 35.23
N ALA A 195 8.97 -29.70 36.04
CA ALA A 195 7.67 -30.36 36.11
C ALA A 195 6.87 -30.23 34.81
N ARG A 196 6.82 -29.02 34.21
CA ARG A 196 6.18 -28.78 32.91
C ARG A 196 6.86 -29.54 31.77
N ALA A 197 8.19 -29.57 31.77
CA ALA A 197 8.96 -30.37 30.79
C ALA A 197 8.64 -31.87 30.92
N LYS A 198 8.52 -32.38 32.16
CA LYS A 198 8.18 -33.77 32.44
C LYS A 198 6.75 -34.14 32.05
N GLU A 199 5.80 -33.19 32.09
CA GLU A 199 4.45 -33.40 31.55
C GLU A 199 4.42 -33.49 30.02
N GLY A 200 5.18 -32.63 29.33
CA GLY A 200 5.32 -32.68 27.87
C GLY A 200 5.93 -33.98 27.34
N GLU A 201 6.77 -34.65 28.15
CA GLU A 201 7.38 -35.93 27.81
C GLU A 201 6.44 -37.13 27.89
N LYS A 202 5.38 -37.08 28.71
CA LYS A 202 4.44 -38.21 28.90
C LYS A 202 3.70 -38.59 27.61
N ASN A 203 3.53 -37.64 26.69
CA ASN A 203 2.83 -37.85 25.41
C ASN A 203 3.76 -38.12 24.22
N ARG A 204 5.07 -38.31 24.44
CA ARG A 204 6.03 -38.58 23.36
C ARG A 204 6.08 -40.08 23.04
N ILE A 205 5.73 -40.44 21.81
CA ILE A 205 5.76 -41.82 21.28
C ILE A 205 7.19 -42.41 21.26
N ARG A 206 8.23 -41.55 21.23
CA ARG A 206 9.64 -41.96 21.29
C ARG A 206 10.37 -41.20 22.41
N LYS A 207 10.77 -41.94 23.44
CA LYS A 207 11.35 -41.40 24.69
C LYS A 207 12.79 -40.89 24.56
N ASN A 208 13.53 -41.27 23.51
CA ASN A 208 14.94 -40.90 23.29
C ASN A 208 15.18 -40.04 22.04
N ALA A 209 14.17 -39.31 21.54
CA ALA A 209 14.35 -38.42 20.39
C ALA A 209 14.79 -37.01 20.83
N VAL A 210 15.98 -36.60 20.38
CA VAL A 210 16.45 -35.21 20.52
C VAL A 210 15.46 -34.28 19.81
N MET A 211 15.02 -33.23 20.51
CA MET A 211 14.12 -32.23 19.95
C MET A 211 14.87 -31.47 18.85
N ILE A 212 14.33 -31.47 17.63
CA ILE A 212 14.86 -30.63 16.55
C ILE A 212 14.52 -29.18 16.92
N PRO A 213 15.51 -28.28 17.07
CA PRO A 213 15.25 -26.87 17.34
C PRO A 213 14.36 -26.31 16.22
N GLN A 214 13.12 -25.97 16.56
CA GLN A 214 12.25 -25.28 15.62
C GLN A 214 12.70 -23.83 15.56
N LYS A 215 12.98 -23.35 14.34
CA LYS A 215 13.31 -21.95 14.10
C LYS A 215 12.04 -21.14 14.31
N ASP A 216 11.82 -20.64 15.52
CA ASP A 216 10.82 -19.61 15.78
C ASP A 216 11.29 -18.33 15.08
N ILE A 217 10.89 -18.18 13.82
CA ILE A 217 10.99 -16.90 13.11
C ILE A 217 9.84 -16.04 13.64
N GLY A 218 9.91 -15.66 14.91
CA GLY A 218 8.98 -14.70 15.48
C GLY A 218 9.16 -13.39 14.75
N THR A 219 8.18 -12.98 13.95
CA THR A 219 8.08 -11.58 13.51
C THR A 219 7.83 -10.75 14.76
N TYR A 220 8.89 -10.17 15.31
CA TYR A 220 8.84 -9.38 16.53
C TYR A 220 8.11 -8.06 16.22
N THR A 221 6.80 -8.02 16.49
CA THR A 221 5.95 -6.84 16.30
C THR A 221 6.20 -5.79 17.40
N VAL A 222 6.74 -6.22 18.53
CA VAL A 222 6.83 -5.44 19.77
C VAL A 222 8.27 -5.45 20.25
N ALA A 223 8.99 -4.33 20.30
CA ALA A 223 10.39 -4.31 20.71
C ALA A 223 10.57 -4.76 22.19
N PRO A 224 11.61 -5.55 22.51
CA PRO A 224 11.90 -5.92 23.88
C PRO A 224 12.42 -4.69 24.65
N ARG A 225 12.00 -4.52 25.92
CA ARG A 225 12.64 -3.51 26.79
C ARG A 225 14.02 -4.00 27.20
N THR A 226 15.04 -3.18 26.96
CA THR A 226 16.35 -3.35 27.58
C THR A 226 16.20 -3.14 29.09
N SER A 227 16.37 -4.22 29.88
CA SER A 227 16.48 -4.12 31.33
C SER A 227 17.67 -3.23 31.68
N ALA A 228 17.45 -2.20 32.50
CA ALA A 228 18.44 -1.19 32.88
C ALA A 228 19.75 -1.76 33.47
N SER A 229 19.79 -3.05 33.79
CA SER A 229 20.92 -3.76 34.38
C SER A 229 21.99 -4.22 33.38
N VAL A 230 21.69 -4.38 32.08
CA VAL A 230 22.57 -5.16 31.18
C VAL A 230 23.31 -4.37 30.10
N ILE A 231 22.86 -3.18 29.65
CA ILE A 231 23.61 -2.45 28.59
C ILE A 231 23.58 -0.93 28.82
N LYS A 232 24.73 -0.37 29.22
CA LYS A 232 25.10 1.03 28.94
C LYS A 232 25.38 1.15 27.42
N GLY A 233 24.35 1.43 26.63
CA GLY A 233 24.47 1.71 25.19
C GLY A 233 23.06 1.93 24.62
N ASN A 234 22.68 3.04 24.00
CA ASN A 234 23.42 4.08 23.30
C ASN A 234 22.86 5.46 23.67
N THR A 235 23.49 6.17 24.62
CA THR A 235 23.18 7.58 24.90
C THR A 235 23.33 8.47 23.65
N SER A 236 24.18 8.08 22.71
CA SER A 236 24.42 8.79 21.44
C SER A 236 23.21 8.83 20.51
N VAL A 237 22.42 7.76 20.42
CA VAL A 237 21.27 7.70 19.51
C VAL A 237 20.10 8.49 20.08
N GLU A 238 19.87 8.40 21.39
CA GLU A 238 18.82 9.15 22.07
C GLU A 238 19.12 10.65 22.14
N THR A 239 20.39 11.02 22.34
CA THR A 239 20.79 12.43 22.25
C THR A 239 20.72 12.97 20.81
N ASP A 240 21.00 12.15 19.80
CA ASP A 240 20.86 12.54 18.39
C ASP A 240 19.39 12.71 17.97
N THR A 241 18.48 11.84 18.41
CA THR A 241 17.04 12.00 18.14
C THR A 241 16.47 13.25 18.81
N VAL A 242 16.87 13.54 20.06
CA VAL A 242 16.47 14.77 20.77
C VAL A 242 17.02 16.02 20.08
N ARG A 243 18.31 16.03 19.71
CA ARG A 243 18.94 17.16 18.99
C ARG A 243 18.23 17.45 17.67
N ARG A 244 17.86 16.42 16.90
CA ARG A 244 17.12 16.59 15.63
C ARG A 244 15.71 17.12 15.85
N LYS A 245 15.01 16.64 16.89
CA LYS A 245 13.68 17.15 17.26
C LYS A 245 13.72 18.65 17.55
N VAL A 246 14.70 19.08 18.35
CA VAL A 246 14.92 20.50 18.67
C VAL A 246 15.26 21.31 17.42
N ASN A 247 16.09 20.77 16.52
CA ASN A 247 16.43 21.48 15.28
C ASN A 247 15.24 21.58 14.32
N ALA A 248 14.43 20.53 14.19
CA ALA A 248 13.21 20.55 13.39
C ALA A 248 12.16 21.52 13.95
N GLU A 249 12.06 21.65 15.26
CA GLU A 249 11.20 22.64 15.92
C GLU A 249 11.69 24.07 15.68
N ARG A 250 13.01 24.31 15.76
CA ARG A 250 13.62 25.58 15.38
C ARG A 250 13.34 25.96 13.91
N LEU A 251 13.48 25.02 12.97
CA LEU A 251 13.14 25.27 11.56
C LEU A 251 11.65 25.57 11.36
N ARG A 252 10.76 24.85 12.05
CA ARG A 252 9.31 25.10 12.00
C ARG A 252 8.93 26.46 12.57
N THR A 253 9.55 26.89 13.67
CA THR A 253 9.31 28.22 14.27
C THR A 253 9.85 29.35 13.41
N LEU A 254 11.01 29.17 12.77
CA LEU A 254 11.55 30.12 11.80
C LEU A 254 10.65 30.26 10.57
N SER A 255 10.21 29.14 9.99
CA SER A 255 9.28 29.14 8.86
C SER A 255 7.96 29.84 9.20
N ARG A 256 7.42 29.62 10.41
CA ARG A 256 6.20 30.29 10.89
C ARG A 256 6.39 31.80 11.05
N LYS A 257 7.54 32.25 11.58
CA LYS A 257 7.88 33.68 11.71
C LYS A 257 8.07 34.38 10.37
N MET A 258 8.60 33.68 9.36
CA MET A 258 8.74 34.26 8.02
C MET A 258 7.40 34.38 7.30
N ALA A 259 6.50 33.42 7.47
CA ALA A 259 5.15 33.46 6.89
C ALA A 259 4.26 34.57 7.49
N THR A 260 4.52 35.02 8.72
CA THR A 260 3.80 36.14 9.36
C THR A 260 4.38 37.52 9.05
N ARG A 261 5.51 37.60 8.33
CA ARG A 261 6.24 38.85 8.05
C ARG A 261 6.08 39.36 6.62
N THR A 262 5.33 38.61 5.80
CA THR A 262 4.83 38.97 4.47
C THR A 262 3.33 39.21 4.56
#